data_AF-A0AAU4TN93-F1
#
_entry.id   AF-A0AAU4TN93-F1
#
_cell.length_a   1.000
_cell.length_b   1.000
_cell.length_c   1.000
_cell.angle_alpha   90.00
_cell.angle_beta   90.00
_cell.angle_gamma   90.00
#
_symmetry.space_group_name_H-M   'P 1'
#
loop_
_entity.id
_entity.type
_entity.pdbx_description
1 polymer ?
#
loop_
_entity_poly.entity_id
_entity_poly.type
_entity_poly.pdbx_seq_one_letter_code
_entity_poly.pdbx_strand_id
1 'polypeptide(L)' 'MKKNWIIIALGVLLVFAGVTWTLQGIDVMKGSAMSGTTLWAVVGPIVALAGLVLLGVGVARRRRVGR' A
#
# COMPACT_ATOMS: atom_id res chain seq x y z
N MET A 1 8.76 -20.99 -3.43
CA MET A 1 8.57 -20.11 -4.62
C MET A 1 7.21 -19.40 -4.65
N LYS A 2 6.05 -20.09 -4.58
CA LYS A 2 4.71 -19.48 -4.77
C LYS A 2 4.30 -18.42 -3.70
N LYS A 3 4.66 -18.63 -2.44
CA LYS A 3 4.22 -17.78 -1.31
C LYS A 3 4.80 -16.35 -1.31
N ASN A 4 5.97 -16.14 -1.93
CA ASN A 4 6.60 -14.81 -1.96
C ASN A 4 5.91 -13.87 -2.96
N TRP A 5 5.34 -14.40 -4.04
CA TRP A 5 4.59 -13.58 -5.01
C TRP A 5 3.34 -12.97 -4.38
N ILE A 6 2.66 -13.72 -3.50
CA ILE A 6 1.48 -13.23 -2.77
C ILE A 6 1.84 -12.02 -1.89
N ILE A 7 2.97 -12.09 -1.16
CA ILE A 7 3.43 -10.99 -0.30
C ILE A 7 3.73 -9.74 -1.13
N ILE A 8 4.37 -9.92 -2.29
CA ILE A 8 4.68 -8.83 -3.20
C ILE A 8 3.39 -8.23 -3.78
N ALA A 9 2.48 -9.06 -4.31
CA ALA A 9 1.21 -8.62 -4.87
C ALA A 9 0.36 -7.88 -3.84
N LEU A 10 0.27 -8.40 -2.61
CA LEU A 10 -0.44 -7.75 -1.52
C LEU A 10 0.20 -6.41 -1.15
N GLY A 11 1.54 -6.36 -1.11
CA GLY A 11 2.27 -5.12 -0.88
C GLY A 11 2.00 -4.07 -1.95
N VAL A 12 2.02 -4.43 -3.23
CA VAL A 12 1.66 -3.54 -4.35
C VAL A 12 0.24 -3.01 -4.16
N LEU A 13 -0.72 -3.90 -3.89
CA LEU A 13 -2.12 -3.55 -3.78
C LEU A 13 -2.39 -2.59 -2.60
N LEU A 14 -1.72 -2.81 -1.47
CA LEU A 14 -1.78 -1.91 -0.31
C LEU A 14 -1.16 -0.55 -0.58
N VAL A 15 -0.05 -0.47 -1.32
CA VAL A 15 0.52 0.82 -1.73
C VAL A 15 -0.47 1.62 -2.58
N PHE A 16 -1.04 0.99 -3.61
CA PHE A 16 -2.01 1.68 -4.48
C PHE A 16 -3.28 2.09 -3.74
N ALA A 17 -3.81 1.22 -2.88
CA ALA A 17 -4.98 1.53 -2.06
C ALA A 17 -4.69 2.68 -1.09
N GLY A 18 -3.56 2.63 -0.40
CA GLY A 18 -3.13 3.67 0.54
C GLY A 18 -2.97 5.03 -0.13
N VAL A 19 -2.29 5.08 -1.29
CA VAL A 19 -2.14 6.32 -2.07
C VAL A 19 -3.50 6.87 -2.51
N THR A 20 -4.40 6.02 -3.00
CA THR A 20 -5.74 6.44 -3.43
C THR A 20 -6.53 7.03 -2.26
N TRP A 21 -6.48 6.40 -1.08
CA TRP A 21 -7.12 6.89 0.13
C TRP A 21 -6.50 8.20 0.64
N THR A 22 -5.18 8.35 0.57
CA THR A 22 -4.52 9.63 0.88
C THR A 22 -5.05 10.74 -0.03
N LEU A 23 -5.05 10.50 -1.35
CA LEU A 23 -5.50 11.47 -2.36
C LEU A 23 -6.99 11.82 -2.19
N GLN A 24 -7.83 10.87 -1.79
CA GLN A 24 -9.22 11.14 -1.43
C GLN A 24 -9.31 11.98 -0.14
N GLY A 25 -8.56 11.61 0.90
CA GLY A 25 -8.57 12.32 2.18
C GLY A 25 -8.12 13.78 2.12
N ILE A 26 -7.16 14.10 1.24
CA ILE A 26 -6.69 15.49 1.00
C ILE A 26 -7.53 16.25 -0.04
N ASP A 27 -8.70 15.72 -0.40
CA ASP A 27 -9.65 16.31 -1.36
C ASP A 27 -9.10 16.52 -2.79
N VAL A 28 -8.07 15.77 -3.18
CA VAL A 28 -7.55 15.78 -4.57
C VAL A 28 -8.45 14.93 -5.48
N MET A 29 -8.95 13.80 -4.97
CA MET A 29 -9.92 12.95 -5.68
C MET A 29 -11.32 13.15 -5.09
N LYS A 30 -12.17 13.91 -5.80
CA LYS A 30 -13.54 14.25 -5.40
C LYS A 30 -14.57 13.29 -5.99
N GLY A 31 -15.77 13.22 -5.39
CA GLY A 31 -16.89 12.39 -5.87
C GLY A 31 -17.11 11.09 -5.11
N SER A 32 -16.43 10.90 -3.96
CA SER A 32 -16.59 9.75 -3.06
C SER A 32 -17.01 10.23 -1.66
N ALA A 33 -17.69 9.37 -0.89
CA ALA A 33 -17.96 9.60 0.54
C ALA A 33 -16.69 9.75 1.39
N MET A 34 -15.52 9.44 0.82
CA MET A 34 -14.21 9.52 1.48
C MET A 34 -13.45 10.82 1.19
N SER A 35 -13.94 11.64 0.24
CA SER A 35 -13.27 12.86 -0.20
C SER A 35 -13.29 13.95 0.89
N GLY A 36 -12.14 14.57 1.17
CA GLY A 36 -12.02 15.69 2.11
C GLY A 36 -12.16 15.31 3.59
N THR A 37 -12.01 14.03 3.94
CA THR A 37 -12.07 13.56 5.34
C THR A 37 -10.66 13.28 5.88
N THR A 38 -10.31 13.92 7.00
CA THR A 38 -9.01 13.75 7.68
C THR A 38 -8.68 12.30 8.02
N LEU A 39 -9.70 11.46 8.26
CA LEU A 39 -9.54 10.02 8.48
C LEU A 39 -8.77 9.35 7.32
N TRP A 40 -9.20 9.56 6.08
CA TRP A 40 -8.56 8.93 4.92
C TRP A 40 -7.19 9.54 4.59
N ALA A 41 -7.00 10.81 4.93
CA ALA A 41 -5.71 11.49 4.82
C ALA A 41 -4.65 10.88 5.75
N VAL A 42 -5.06 10.32 6.88
CA VAL A 42 -4.16 9.64 7.86
C VAL A 42 -4.06 8.14 7.61
N VAL A 43 -5.18 7.47 7.30
CA VAL A 43 -5.21 6.02 7.05
C VAL A 43 -4.46 5.67 5.76
N GLY A 44 -4.61 6.47 4.70
CA GLY A 44 -3.96 6.23 3.41
C GLY A 44 -2.44 6.08 3.50
N PRO A 45 -1.71 7.05 4.12
CA PRO A 45 -0.26 6.95 4.29
C PRO A 45 0.17 5.74 5.13
N ILE A 46 -0.58 5.42 6.20
CA ILE A 46 -0.28 4.24 7.05
C ILE A 46 -0.36 2.96 6.22
N VAL A 47 -1.41 2.82 5.42
CA VAL A 47 -1.64 1.64 4.56
C VAL A 47 -0.58 1.57 3.46
N ALA A 48 -0.22 2.71 2.87
CA ALA A 48 0.84 2.78 1.87
C ALA A 48 2.21 2.36 2.44
N LEU A 49 2.55 2.82 3.66
CA LEU A 49 3.77 2.42 4.35
C LEU A 49 3.79 0.92 4.68
N ALA A 50 2.67 0.36 5.15
CA ALA A 50 2.55 -1.08 5.38
C ALA A 50 2.77 -1.89 4.10
N GLY A 51 2.22 -1.43 2.97
CA GLY A 51 2.45 -2.01 1.65
C GLY A 51 3.93 -1.98 1.24
N LEU A 52 4.61 -0.86 1.45
CA LEU A 52 6.05 -0.72 1.19
C LEU A 52 6.91 -1.67 2.04
N VAL A 53 6.57 -1.84 3.32
CA VAL A 53 7.25 -2.80 4.20
C VAL A 53 7.08 -4.23 3.67
N LEU A 54 5.86 -4.61 3.26
CA LEU A 54 5.61 -5.93 2.68
C LEU A 54 6.37 -6.16 1.38
N LEU A 55 6.46 -5.15 0.52
CA LEU A 55 7.28 -5.20 -0.69
C LEU A 55 8.76 -5.41 -0.37
N GLY A 56 9.30 -4.64 0.58
CA GLY A 56 10.69 -4.76 1.03
C GLY A 56 10.99 -6.16 1.58
N VAL A 57 10.12 -6.70 2.41
CA VAL A 57 10.25 -8.06 2.97
C VAL A 57 10.14 -9.14 1.88
N GLY A 58 9.19 -9.00 0.95
CA GLY A 58 8.99 -9.92 -0.17
C GLY A 58 10.21 -9.98 -1.09
N VAL A 59 10.78 -8.82 -1.44
CA VAL A 59 12.01 -8.71 -2.25
C VAL A 59 13.21 -9.25 -1.50
N ALA A 60 13.41 -8.88 -0.23
CA ALA A 60 14.52 -9.36 0.58
C ALA A 60 14.51 -10.88 0.76
N ARG A 61 13.33 -11.50 0.96
CA ARG A 61 13.18 -12.97 0.99
C ARG A 61 13.51 -13.61 -0.34
N ARG A 62 13.15 -13.00 -1.47
CA ARG A 62 13.47 -13.53 -2.81
C ARG A 62 14.98 -13.56 -3.06
N ARG A 63 15.71 -12.53 -2.58
CA ARG A 63 17.17 -12.45 -2.69
C ARG A 63 17.92 -13.50 -1.87
N ARG A 64 17.39 -13.91 -0.71
CA ARG A 64 18.03 -14.95 0.13
C ARG A 64 17.92 -16.37 -0.43
N VAL A 65 16.90 -16.65 -1.25
CA VAL A 65 16.70 -17.99 -1.86
C VAL A 65 17.56 -18.17 -3.11
N GLY A 66 18.10 -17.08 -3.68
CA GLY A 66 19.00 -17.12 -4.84
C GLY A 66 20.49 -17.09 -4.49
N ARG A 67 20.86 -17.10 -3.20
CA ARG A 67 22.22 -17.34 -2.70
C ARG A 67 22.28 -18.74 -2.13
#